data_AF-A0A970ECI0-F1
#
_entry.id   AF-A0A970ECI0-F1
#
_cell.length_a   1.000
_cell.length_b   1.000
_cell.length_c   1.000
_cell.angle_alpha   90.00
_cell.angle_beta   90.00
_cell.angle_gamma   90.00
#
_symmetry.space_group_name_H-M   'P 1'
#
loop_
_entity.id
_entity.type
_entity.pdbx_description
1 polymer ?
#
loop_
_entity_poly.entity_id
_entity_poly.type
_entity_poly.pdbx_seq_one_letter_code
_entity_poly.pdbx_strand_id
1 'polypeptide(L)'
;MLLLYDYQLKGKINLPGLENFFTDTYTPHQWAYTDMALLFQKDIPNPINTYMMKMKLKQYETNFNYDAVSVIIGVELKTPNGEMENLDYALELIKNEENWLVTGFSTFPTAPERQEVEMVARETIAAIQKGELFPDHFLPPETEVGQVQFWRSGINHFATTVQNANLVKILLQSETNGQKELSELILEKSVQGTWKPTALNRLK
;
A
#
# COMPACT_ATOMS: atom_id res chain seq x y z
N MET A 1 23.21 -21.03 1.31
CA MET A 1 23.53 -20.05 0.26
C MET A 1 22.74 -18.79 0.57
N LEU A 2 23.39 -17.71 1.02
CA LEU A 2 22.72 -16.43 1.22
C LEU A 2 22.67 -15.73 -0.14
N LEU A 3 21.48 -15.47 -0.68
CA LEU A 3 21.35 -14.42 -1.69
C LEU A 3 21.49 -13.08 -0.96
N LEU A 4 22.61 -12.40 -1.18
CA LEU A 4 22.82 -11.01 -0.82
C LEU A 4 22.45 -10.18 -2.05
N TYR A 5 21.24 -9.63 -2.05
CA TYR A 5 20.89 -8.58 -3.02
C TYR A 5 21.38 -7.26 -2.45
N ASP A 6 22.36 -6.64 -3.12
CA ASP A 6 22.71 -5.24 -2.90
C ASP A 6 21.77 -4.40 -3.77
N TYR A 7 20.72 -3.86 -3.16
CA TYR A 7 19.76 -3.01 -3.86
C TYR A 7 19.66 -1.67 -3.14
N GLN A 8 20.20 -0.63 -3.78
CA GLN A 8 20.13 0.74 -3.30
C GLN A 8 18.92 1.43 -3.93
N LEU A 9 17.93 1.76 -3.11
CA LEU A 9 16.80 2.60 -3.52
C LEU A 9 17.18 4.08 -3.39
N LYS A 10 17.48 4.72 -4.51
CA LYS A 10 17.84 6.15 -4.64
C LYS A 10 16.68 6.98 -5.20
N GLY A 11 15.54 6.99 -4.51
CA GLY A 11 14.41 7.89 -4.79
C GLY A 11 14.03 7.97 -6.29
N LYS A 12 13.83 9.21 -6.79
CA LYS A 12 13.46 9.50 -8.19
C LYS A 12 14.33 8.82 -9.25
N ILE A 13 15.59 8.49 -8.95
CA ILE A 13 16.50 7.82 -9.91
C ILE A 13 16.00 6.41 -10.27
N ASN A 14 15.34 5.73 -9.34
CA ASN A 14 14.82 4.37 -9.54
C ASN A 14 13.39 4.36 -10.10
N LEU A 15 12.75 5.52 -10.26
CA LEU A 15 11.38 5.62 -10.77
C LEU A 15 11.19 4.89 -12.13
N PRO A 16 12.10 5.03 -13.12
CA PRO A 16 11.95 4.33 -14.40
C PRO A 16 12.03 2.80 -14.28
N GLY A 17 12.60 2.27 -13.18
CA GLY A 17 12.75 0.84 -12.97
C GLY A 17 11.59 0.19 -12.22
N LEU A 18 10.65 0.97 -11.67
CA LEU A 18 9.58 0.46 -10.80
C LEU A 18 8.64 -0.53 -11.52
N GLU A 19 8.37 -0.31 -12.80
CA GLU A 19 7.50 -1.19 -13.61
C GLU A 19 8.01 -2.64 -13.71
N ASN A 20 9.31 -2.87 -13.48
CA ASN A 20 9.89 -4.22 -13.48
C ASN A 20 9.54 -5.02 -12.21
N PHE A 21 9.00 -4.35 -11.18
CA PHE A 21 8.75 -4.95 -9.87
C PHE A 21 7.32 -4.77 -9.39
N PHE A 22 6.63 -3.71 -9.83
CA PHE A 22 5.30 -3.34 -9.36
C PHE A 22 4.34 -3.19 -10.54
N THR A 23 3.09 -3.61 -10.34
CA THR A 23 2.02 -3.40 -11.32
C THR A 23 0.71 -3.06 -10.61
N ASP A 24 -0.13 -2.30 -11.31
CA ASP A 24 -1.51 -2.08 -10.91
C ASP A 24 -2.39 -3.19 -11.53
N THR A 25 -3.44 -3.60 -10.82
CA THR A 25 -4.38 -4.64 -11.25
C THR A 25 -5.83 -4.20 -11.01
N TYR A 26 -6.74 -4.72 -11.83
CA TYR A 26 -8.18 -4.47 -11.69
C TYR A 26 -8.92 -5.60 -10.96
N THR A 27 -8.33 -6.80 -10.86
CA THR A 27 -8.94 -7.97 -10.20
C THR A 27 -7.88 -8.83 -9.53
N PRO A 28 -7.68 -8.72 -8.19
CA PRO A 28 -8.28 -7.72 -7.32
C PRO A 28 -7.78 -6.30 -7.64
N HIS A 29 -8.57 -5.29 -7.27
CA HIS A 29 -8.23 -3.89 -7.53
C HIS A 29 -7.12 -3.41 -6.58
N GLN A 30 -5.92 -3.18 -7.12
CA GLN A 30 -4.73 -2.83 -6.35
C GLN A 30 -3.80 -1.96 -7.19
N TRP A 31 -3.19 -0.94 -6.60
CA TRP A 31 -2.35 0.03 -7.29
C TRP A 31 -0.95 0.15 -6.69
N ALA A 32 -0.22 -0.96 -6.57
CA ALA A 32 1.14 -0.91 -6.04
C ALA A 32 2.09 -0.06 -6.88
N TYR A 33 2.00 -0.08 -8.21
CA TYR A 33 2.85 0.75 -9.04
C TYR A 33 2.59 2.23 -8.76
N THR A 34 1.31 2.64 -8.74
CA THR A 34 0.94 4.03 -8.43
C THR A 34 1.39 4.43 -7.01
N ASP A 35 1.17 3.59 -5.99
CA ASP A 35 1.58 3.88 -4.60
C ASP A 35 3.11 4.04 -4.48
N MET A 36 3.87 3.15 -5.13
CA MET A 36 5.34 3.20 -5.12
C MET A 36 5.88 4.37 -5.92
N ALA A 37 5.27 4.72 -7.05
CA ALA A 37 5.64 5.90 -7.83
C ALA A 37 5.49 7.19 -7.01
N LEU A 38 4.37 7.34 -6.30
CA LEU A 38 4.14 8.47 -5.38
C LEU A 38 5.18 8.50 -4.26
N LEU A 39 5.50 7.35 -3.66
CA LEU A 39 6.51 7.26 -2.62
C LEU A 39 7.90 7.72 -3.11
N PHE A 40 8.28 7.31 -4.33
CA PHE A 40 9.61 7.61 -4.90
C PHE A 40 9.73 9.04 -5.42
N GLN A 41 8.60 9.71 -5.69
CA GLN A 41 8.56 11.13 -6.02
C GLN A 41 8.75 12.04 -4.79
N LYS A 42 8.46 11.56 -3.58
CA LYS A 42 8.74 12.30 -2.34
C LYS A 42 10.25 12.46 -2.18
N ASP A 43 10.70 13.67 -1.86
CA ASP A 43 12.11 13.91 -1.54
C ASP A 43 12.43 13.25 -0.20
N ILE A 44 12.95 12.03 -0.24
CA ILE A 44 13.47 11.34 0.93
C ILE A 44 14.86 11.92 1.21
N PRO A 45 15.11 12.53 2.39
CA PRO A 45 16.42 13.06 2.74
C PRO A 45 17.43 11.94 2.61
N ASN A 46 18.35 12.08 1.65
CA ASN A 46 19.26 11.04 1.17
C ASN A 46 20.09 10.45 2.34
N PRO A 47 19.68 9.32 2.97
CA PRO A 47 20.49 8.73 4.00
C PRO A 47 21.44 7.81 3.25
N ILE A 48 22.64 8.30 2.93
CA ILE A 48 23.70 7.44 2.41
C ILE A 48 24.12 6.51 3.56
N ASN A 49 23.35 5.45 3.73
CA ASN A 49 23.54 4.42 4.73
C ASN A 49 23.40 3.08 3.99
N THR A 50 24.50 2.32 3.92
CA THR A 50 24.47 0.99 3.34
C THR A 50 23.83 0.04 4.35
N TYR A 51 22.68 -0.53 3.99
CA TYR A 51 22.03 -1.57 4.77
C TYR A 51 22.38 -2.94 4.20
N MET A 52 22.56 -3.95 5.06
CA MET A 52 22.51 -5.33 4.59
C MET A 52 21.08 -5.84 4.75
N MET A 53 20.47 -6.32 3.69
CA MET A 53 19.12 -6.86 3.70
C MET A 53 19.15 -8.36 3.39
N LYS A 54 18.41 -9.13 4.17
CA LYS A 54 18.16 -10.55 3.90
C LYS A 54 16.66 -10.80 3.94
N MET A 55 16.12 -11.29 2.84
CA MET A 55 14.71 -11.63 2.71
C MET A 55 14.50 -13.14 2.78
N LYS A 56 13.42 -13.57 3.43
CA LYS A 56 13.01 -14.98 3.55
C LYS A 56 11.51 -15.08 3.34
N LEU A 57 11.07 -15.98 2.47
CA LEU A 57 9.65 -16.34 2.38
C LEU A 57 9.25 -17.08 3.66
N LYS A 58 8.25 -16.58 4.39
CA LYS A 58 7.74 -17.20 5.62
C LYS A 58 6.48 -18.00 5.37
N GLN A 59 5.54 -17.44 4.61
CA GLN A 59 4.23 -18.04 4.32
C GLN A 59 3.79 -17.65 2.91
N TYR A 60 2.98 -18.49 2.28
CA TYR A 60 2.35 -18.17 1.01
C TYR A 60 1.00 -18.89 0.88
N GLU A 61 0.08 -18.25 0.16
CA GLU A 61 -1.20 -18.81 -0.25
C GLU A 61 -1.37 -18.53 -1.74
N THR A 62 -1.61 -19.56 -2.52
CA THR A 62 -1.73 -19.47 -3.99
C THR A 62 -3.18 -19.49 -4.40
N ASN A 63 -3.52 -18.64 -5.36
CA ASN A 63 -4.78 -18.72 -6.09
C ASN A 63 -4.48 -19.03 -7.56
N PHE A 64 -4.40 -20.33 -7.86
CA PHE A 64 -4.04 -20.85 -9.19
C PHE A 64 -5.04 -20.46 -10.30
N ASN A 65 -6.21 -19.90 -9.96
CA ASN A 65 -7.17 -19.45 -10.96
C ASN A 65 -6.80 -18.09 -11.57
N TYR A 66 -5.98 -17.28 -10.89
CA TYR A 66 -5.64 -15.92 -11.29
C TYR A 66 -4.12 -15.70 -11.44
N ASP A 67 -3.33 -16.78 -11.43
CA ASP A 67 -1.87 -16.72 -11.36
C ASP A 67 -1.37 -15.71 -10.30
N ALA A 68 -2.03 -15.73 -9.14
CA ALA A 68 -1.79 -14.80 -8.05
C ALA A 68 -1.35 -15.54 -6.78
N VAL A 69 -0.55 -14.87 -5.94
CA VAL A 69 -0.10 -15.41 -4.67
C VAL A 69 -0.02 -14.31 -3.61
N SER A 70 -0.57 -14.59 -2.43
CA SER A 70 -0.39 -13.79 -1.23
C SER A 70 0.79 -14.36 -0.45
N VAL A 71 1.77 -13.54 -0.08
CA VAL A 71 2.96 -13.99 0.63
C VAL A 71 3.23 -13.16 1.87
N ILE A 72 3.83 -13.81 2.88
CA ILE A 72 4.49 -13.10 3.97
C ILE A 72 5.99 -13.31 3.81
N ILE A 73 6.72 -12.22 3.66
CA ILE A 73 8.18 -12.21 3.66
C ILE A 73 8.69 -11.65 4.99
N GLY A 74 9.77 -12.24 5.50
CA GLY A 74 10.56 -11.66 6.57
C GLY A 74 11.80 -10.99 6.01
N VAL A 75 12.05 -9.77 6.46
CA VAL A 75 13.18 -8.93 6.08
C VAL A 75 14.03 -8.68 7.32
N GLU A 76 15.26 -9.16 7.28
CA GLU A 76 16.28 -8.94 8.28
C GLU A 76 17.20 -7.83 7.76
N LEU A 77 17.16 -6.66 8.40
CA LEU A 77 17.92 -5.47 8.05
C LEU A 77 19.05 -5.30 9.05
N LYS A 78 20.27 -5.07 8.55
CA LYS A 78 21.40 -4.61 9.36
C LYS A 78 21.71 -3.17 9.00
N THR A 79 21.61 -2.27 9.98
CA THR A 79 21.97 -0.85 9.80
C THR A 79 23.48 -0.68 9.70
N PRO A 80 23.98 0.46 9.16
CA PRO A 80 25.42 0.76 9.15
C PRO A 80 26.07 0.69 10.54
N ASN A 81 25.29 0.93 11.59
CA ASN A 81 25.72 0.94 12.98
C ASN A 81 25.83 -0.48 13.56
N GLY A 82 25.43 -1.50 12.80
CA GLY A 82 25.44 -2.90 13.21
C GLY A 82 24.17 -3.37 13.92
N GLU A 83 23.16 -2.50 14.08
CA GLU A 83 21.87 -2.87 14.65
C GLU A 83 21.09 -3.77 13.69
N MET A 84 20.37 -4.74 14.24
CA MET A 84 19.57 -5.69 13.47
C MET A 84 18.08 -5.42 13.71
N GLU A 85 17.34 -5.20 12.64
CA GLU A 85 15.89 -5.09 12.64
C GLU A 85 15.28 -6.28 11.89
N ASN A 86 14.18 -6.82 12.39
CA ASN A 86 13.42 -7.87 11.73
C ASN A 86 12.01 -7.38 11.49
N LEU A 87 11.64 -7.29 10.21
CA LEU A 87 10.36 -6.78 9.75
C LEU A 87 9.67 -7.85 8.92
N ASP A 88 8.34 -7.86 8.96
CA ASP A 88 7.53 -8.78 8.17
C ASP A 88 6.59 -7.98 7.28
N TYR A 89 6.51 -8.35 6.00
CA TYR A 89 5.64 -7.71 5.03
C TYR A 89 4.70 -8.73 4.41
N ALA A 90 3.41 -8.38 4.37
CA ALA A 90 2.43 -9.10 3.56
C ALA A 90 2.43 -8.48 2.16
N LEU A 91 2.61 -9.28 1.13
CA LEU A 91 2.63 -8.86 -0.27
C LEU A 91 1.61 -9.64 -1.07
N GLU A 92 1.02 -8.98 -2.04
CA GLU A 92 0.25 -9.60 -3.11
C GLU A 92 1.08 -9.58 -4.38
N LEU A 93 1.12 -10.71 -5.09
CA LEU A 93 1.90 -10.90 -6.29
C LEU A 93 1.02 -11.47 -7.40
N ILE A 94 1.29 -11.06 -8.64
CA ILE A 94 0.70 -11.66 -9.84
C ILE A 94 1.81 -12.11 -10.78
N LYS A 95 1.61 -13.23 -11.47
CA LYS A 95 2.51 -13.67 -12.53
C LYS A 95 2.19 -12.90 -13.82
N ASN A 96 3.19 -12.27 -14.39
CA ASN A 96 3.15 -11.69 -15.72
C ASN A 96 4.26 -12.31 -16.56
N GLU A 97 3.89 -13.10 -17.55
CA GLU A 97 4.80 -13.95 -18.32
C GLU A 97 5.64 -14.86 -17.40
N GLU A 98 6.96 -14.64 -17.31
CA GLU A 98 7.89 -15.38 -16.44
C GLU A 98 8.25 -14.63 -15.16
N ASN A 99 7.68 -13.44 -14.93
CA ASN A 99 7.99 -12.58 -13.79
C ASN A 99 6.85 -12.57 -12.76
N TRP A 100 7.20 -12.43 -11.50
CA TRP A 100 6.23 -12.14 -10.42
C TRP A 100 6.33 -10.66 -10.06
N LEU A 101 5.23 -9.94 -10.16
CA LEU A 101 5.14 -8.51 -9.89
C LEU A 101 4.32 -8.27 -8.63
N VAL A 102 4.74 -7.32 -7.81
CA VAL A 102 4.01 -6.90 -6.60
C VAL A 102 2.82 -6.04 -7.01
N THR A 103 1.64 -6.44 -6.57
CA THR A 103 0.38 -5.72 -6.80
C THR A 103 -0.09 -4.99 -5.55
N GLY A 104 0.41 -5.34 -4.36
CA GLY A 104 0.03 -4.68 -3.12
C GLY A 104 0.92 -5.03 -1.91
N PHE A 105 1.02 -4.09 -0.96
CA PHE A 105 1.55 -4.32 0.39
C PHE A 105 0.41 -4.29 1.40
N SER A 106 0.22 -5.35 2.18
CA SER A 106 -0.75 -5.43 3.27
C SER A 106 -2.16 -5.03 2.85
N THR A 107 -2.61 -5.58 1.71
CA THR A 107 -3.85 -5.18 1.05
C THR A 107 -4.96 -6.20 1.21
N PHE A 108 -4.61 -7.46 1.52
CA PHE A 108 -5.53 -8.53 1.91
C PHE A 108 -6.81 -8.60 1.04
N PRO A 109 -6.69 -8.75 -0.28
CA PRO A 109 -7.79 -8.53 -1.23
C PRO A 109 -8.98 -9.48 -1.03
N THR A 110 -8.76 -10.65 -0.42
CA THR A 110 -9.79 -11.66 -0.16
C THR A 110 -10.35 -11.60 1.26
N ALA A 111 -9.82 -10.75 2.14
CA ALA A 111 -10.26 -10.69 3.53
C ALA A 111 -11.65 -10.03 3.66
N PRO A 112 -12.56 -10.55 4.51
CA PRO A 112 -13.85 -9.90 4.76
C PRO A 112 -13.71 -8.45 5.25
N GLU A 113 -12.71 -8.16 6.08
CA GLU A 113 -12.44 -6.81 6.57
C GLU A 113 -12.03 -5.83 5.45
N ARG A 114 -11.47 -6.32 4.33
CA ARG A 114 -11.22 -5.49 3.13
C ARG A 114 -12.53 -4.97 2.55
N GLN A 115 -13.54 -5.83 2.47
CA GLN A 115 -14.86 -5.49 1.92
C GLN A 115 -15.58 -4.49 2.83
N GLU A 116 -15.48 -4.67 4.15
CA GLU A 116 -16.01 -3.70 5.13
C GLU A 116 -15.38 -2.32 4.93
N VAL A 117 -14.06 -2.26 4.82
CA VAL A 117 -13.33 -1.01 4.60
C VAL A 117 -13.73 -0.33 3.28
N GLU A 118 -13.92 -1.09 2.19
CA GLU A 118 -14.37 -0.52 0.93
C GLU A 118 -15.77 0.08 1.01
N MET A 119 -16.67 -0.57 1.73
CA MET A 119 -18.02 -0.06 1.97
C MET A 119 -17.97 1.26 2.74
N VAL A 120 -17.21 1.30 3.86
CA VAL A 120 -17.01 2.53 4.65
C VAL A 120 -16.36 3.64 3.81
N ALA A 121 -15.41 3.29 2.94
CA ALA A 121 -14.78 4.25 2.03
C ALA A 121 -15.79 4.85 1.05
N ARG A 122 -16.64 4.03 0.43
CA ARG A 122 -17.69 4.51 -0.49
C ARG A 122 -18.73 5.38 0.20
N GLU A 123 -19.16 5.01 1.41
CA GLU A 123 -20.05 5.84 2.23
C GLU A 123 -19.40 7.18 2.59
N THR A 124 -18.11 7.15 2.94
CA THR A 124 -17.32 8.34 3.25
C THR A 124 -17.21 9.27 2.04
N ILE A 125 -16.90 8.72 0.85
CA ILE A 125 -16.84 9.48 -0.41
C ILE A 125 -18.19 10.18 -0.67
N ALA A 126 -19.30 9.45 -0.53
CA ALA A 126 -20.63 10.01 -0.73
C ALA A 126 -20.97 11.13 0.28
N ALA A 127 -20.55 10.98 1.53
CA ALA A 127 -20.73 12.02 2.56
C ALA A 127 -19.87 13.28 2.25
N ILE A 128 -18.64 13.11 1.78
CA ILE A 128 -17.77 14.23 1.35
C ILE A 128 -18.37 14.96 0.16
N GLN A 129 -18.88 14.23 -0.84
CA GLN A 129 -19.55 14.80 -2.02
C GLN A 129 -20.78 15.66 -1.65
N LYS A 130 -21.43 15.37 -0.51
CA LYS A 130 -22.54 16.16 0.04
C LYS A 130 -22.10 17.29 0.96
N GLY A 131 -20.80 17.39 1.28
CA GLY A 131 -20.26 18.34 2.25
C GLY A 131 -20.54 17.99 3.71
N GLU A 132 -20.90 16.73 4.01
CA GLU A 132 -21.21 16.26 5.38
C GLU A 132 -19.94 15.90 6.17
N LEU A 133 -18.86 15.53 5.47
CA LEU A 133 -17.54 15.23 6.02
C LEU A 133 -16.47 16.03 5.31
N PHE A 134 -15.46 16.47 6.06
CA PHE A 134 -14.34 17.30 5.58
C PHE A 134 -14.82 18.51 4.74
N PRO A 135 -15.50 19.49 5.35
CA PRO A 135 -16.25 20.55 4.64
C PRO A 135 -15.40 21.42 3.70
N ASP A 136 -14.08 21.46 3.88
CA ASP A 136 -13.14 22.18 3.01
C ASP A 136 -12.57 21.32 1.85
N HIS A 137 -13.02 20.08 1.73
CA HIS A 137 -12.58 19.14 0.70
C HIS A 137 -13.73 18.86 -0.27
N PHE A 138 -13.37 18.72 -1.54
CA PHE A 138 -14.27 18.30 -2.60
C PHE A 138 -13.68 17.10 -3.31
N LEU A 139 -14.53 16.08 -3.49
CA LEU A 139 -14.29 14.93 -4.34
C LEU A 139 -15.35 14.94 -5.45
N PRO A 140 -14.99 14.79 -6.74
CA PRO A 140 -15.97 14.72 -7.82
C PRO A 140 -16.77 13.41 -7.76
N PRO A 141 -17.95 13.35 -8.44
CA PRO A 141 -18.80 12.16 -8.47
C PRO A 141 -18.09 10.87 -8.89
N GLU A 142 -17.20 10.96 -9.89
CA GLU A 142 -16.48 9.83 -10.48
C GLU A 142 -15.23 9.41 -9.69
N THR A 143 -15.20 9.66 -8.37
CA THR A 143 -14.07 9.26 -7.52
C THR A 143 -14.06 7.75 -7.32
N GLU A 144 -12.97 7.09 -7.70
CA GLU A 144 -12.77 5.65 -7.55
C GLU A 144 -11.86 5.31 -6.35
N VAL A 145 -12.12 4.15 -5.75
CA VAL A 145 -11.27 3.56 -4.71
C VAL A 145 -10.20 2.72 -5.38
N GLY A 146 -8.94 3.11 -5.22
CA GLY A 146 -7.78 2.39 -5.72
C GLY A 146 -7.22 1.40 -4.71
N GLN A 147 -6.00 1.67 -4.27
CA GLN A 147 -5.33 0.88 -3.25
C GLN A 147 -5.94 1.10 -1.87
N VAL A 148 -6.38 0.05 -1.18
CA VAL A 148 -6.42 0.09 0.30
C VAL A 148 -5.33 -0.76 0.90
N GLN A 149 -4.73 -0.19 1.94
CA GLN A 149 -3.52 -0.68 2.53
C GLN A 149 -3.67 -0.59 4.04
N PHE A 150 -3.44 -1.71 4.72
CA PHE A 150 -3.64 -1.86 6.14
C PHE A 150 -2.34 -1.62 6.90
N TRP A 151 -2.44 -0.81 7.93
CA TRP A 151 -1.33 -0.35 8.76
C TRP A 151 -1.59 -0.66 10.23
N ARG A 152 -0.50 -0.74 10.98
CA ARG A 152 -0.52 -0.73 12.44
C ARG A 152 -0.18 0.70 12.88
N SER A 153 -1.00 1.31 13.71
CA SER A 153 -0.74 2.62 14.30
C SER A 153 0.19 2.45 15.50
N GLY A 154 1.00 3.48 15.78
CA GLY A 154 1.99 3.47 16.86
C GLY A 154 3.34 2.82 16.50
N ILE A 155 3.38 2.00 15.45
CA ILE A 155 4.61 1.61 14.76
C ILE A 155 4.38 1.98 13.30
N ASN A 156 5.16 2.90 12.70
CA ASN A 156 4.94 3.33 11.32
C ASN A 156 5.24 2.18 10.32
N HIS A 157 4.37 1.17 10.29
CA HIS A 157 4.64 -0.12 9.69
C HIS A 157 3.35 -0.75 9.17
N PHE A 158 3.48 -1.44 8.03
CA PHE A 158 2.39 -2.21 7.44
C PHE A 158 1.92 -3.35 8.35
N ALA A 159 0.63 -3.66 8.30
CA ALA A 159 0.08 -4.80 9.02
C ALA A 159 0.44 -6.11 8.32
N THR A 160 0.89 -7.12 9.03
CA THR A 160 1.17 -8.45 8.45
C THR A 160 -0.08 -9.30 8.29
N THR A 161 -1.15 -8.95 9.00
CA THR A 161 -2.49 -9.53 8.88
C THR A 161 -3.53 -8.42 9.03
N VAL A 162 -4.72 -8.62 8.45
CA VAL A 162 -5.79 -7.62 8.51
C VAL A 162 -6.30 -7.39 9.94
N GLN A 163 -6.28 -8.42 10.80
CA GLN A 163 -6.76 -8.33 12.18
C GLN A 163 -5.87 -7.44 13.06
N ASN A 164 -4.59 -7.37 12.74
CA ASN A 164 -3.62 -6.55 13.47
C ASN A 164 -3.65 -5.08 13.04
N ALA A 165 -4.39 -4.75 11.99
CA ALA A 165 -4.51 -3.40 11.50
C ALA A 165 -5.52 -2.59 12.31
N ASN A 166 -5.16 -1.35 12.58
CA ASN A 166 -6.01 -0.35 13.24
C ASN A 166 -5.97 1.01 12.51
N LEU A 167 -5.26 1.08 11.38
CA LEU A 167 -5.28 2.20 10.45
C LEU A 167 -5.31 1.66 9.02
N VAL A 168 -6.04 2.32 8.13
CA VAL A 168 -6.09 2.02 6.70
C VAL A 168 -5.81 3.30 5.94
N LYS A 169 -4.91 3.18 4.97
CA LYS A 169 -4.66 4.20 3.94
C LYS A 169 -5.38 3.78 2.67
N ILE A 170 -6.22 4.67 2.14
CA ILE A 170 -7.00 4.45 0.93
C ILE A 170 -6.57 5.48 -0.10
N LEU A 171 -6.02 5.03 -1.22
CA LEU A 171 -5.75 5.87 -2.37
C LEU A 171 -7.05 6.01 -3.17
N LEU A 172 -7.44 7.25 -3.40
CA LEU A 172 -8.58 7.64 -4.21
C LEU A 172 -8.06 8.31 -5.49
N GLN A 173 -8.68 8.01 -6.62
CA GLN A 173 -8.43 8.73 -7.87
C GLN A 173 -9.70 9.40 -8.31
N SER A 174 -9.53 10.59 -8.84
CA SER A 174 -10.59 11.39 -9.44
C SER A 174 -10.07 12.04 -10.71
N GLU A 175 -10.98 12.45 -11.58
CA GLU A 175 -10.64 13.22 -12.77
C GLU A 175 -11.35 14.57 -12.72
N THR A 176 -10.57 15.65 -12.73
CA THR A 176 -11.07 17.03 -12.73
C THR A 176 -10.49 17.73 -13.96
N ASN A 177 -11.34 18.18 -14.89
CA ASN A 177 -10.92 18.87 -16.12
C ASN A 177 -9.89 18.09 -16.97
N GLY A 178 -10.01 16.75 -17.04
CA GLY A 178 -9.09 15.90 -17.78
C GLY A 178 -7.75 15.64 -17.08
N GLN A 179 -7.58 16.11 -15.84
CA GLN A 179 -6.41 15.83 -15.01
C GLN A 179 -6.75 14.83 -13.92
N LYS A 180 -5.93 13.79 -13.80
CA LYS A 180 -6.02 12.84 -12.70
C LYS A 180 -5.54 13.48 -11.41
N GLU A 181 -6.41 13.49 -10.41
CA GLU A 181 -6.14 13.97 -9.06
C GLU A 181 -6.17 12.78 -8.09
N LEU A 182 -5.12 12.63 -7.31
CA LEU A 182 -5.01 11.58 -6.30
C LEU A 182 -5.23 12.16 -4.90
N SER A 183 -5.99 11.45 -4.10
CA SER A 183 -6.23 11.79 -2.69
C SER A 183 -6.03 10.57 -1.80
N GLU A 184 -5.66 10.79 -0.56
CA GLU A 184 -5.46 9.77 0.45
C GLU A 184 -6.52 9.93 1.53
N LEU A 185 -7.39 8.93 1.68
CA LEU A 185 -8.35 8.83 2.77
C LEU A 185 -7.78 7.90 3.84
N ILE A 186 -7.70 8.40 5.07
CA ILE A 186 -7.27 7.62 6.24
C ILE A 186 -8.49 7.21 7.04
N LEU A 187 -8.60 5.90 7.31
CA LEU A 187 -9.56 5.34 8.25
C LEU A 187 -8.82 4.79 9.47
N GLU A 188 -9.37 5.01 10.66
CA GLU A 188 -8.88 4.41 11.90
C GLU A 188 -9.92 3.48 12.50
N LYS A 189 -9.45 2.37 13.08
CA LYS A 189 -10.30 1.42 13.78
C LYS A 189 -10.56 1.93 15.19
N SER A 190 -11.83 2.16 15.50
CA SER A 190 -12.25 2.55 16.84
C SER A 190 -12.04 1.42 17.86
N VAL A 191 -12.13 1.76 19.14
CA VAL A 191 -12.08 0.78 20.24
C VAL A 191 -13.17 -0.29 20.12
N GLN A 192 -14.32 0.07 19.52
CA GLN A 192 -15.43 -0.85 19.26
C GLN A 192 -15.22 -1.70 17.99
N GLY A 193 -14.08 -1.55 17.30
CA GLY A 193 -13.73 -2.34 16.13
C GLY A 193 -14.26 -1.79 14.79
N THR A 194 -14.93 -0.64 14.79
CA THR A 194 -15.48 -0.03 13.57
C THR A 194 -14.52 0.97 12.93
N TRP A 195 -14.45 0.99 11.60
CA TRP A 195 -13.63 1.94 10.84
C TRP A 195 -14.28 3.32 10.75
N LYS A 196 -13.50 4.38 10.95
CA LYS A 196 -13.97 5.77 10.86
C LYS A 196 -12.99 6.62 10.08
N PRO A 197 -13.46 7.54 9.22
CA PRO A 197 -12.57 8.46 8.51
C PRO A 197 -11.97 9.48 9.48
N THR A 198 -10.66 9.69 9.40
CA THR A 198 -9.92 10.63 10.25
C THR A 198 -9.21 11.72 9.47
N ALA A 199 -8.83 11.46 8.22
CA ALA A 199 -8.20 12.46 7.36
C ALA A 199 -8.49 12.21 5.88
N LEU A 200 -8.50 13.29 5.11
CA LEU A 200 -8.46 13.29 3.65
C LEU A 200 -7.37 14.25 3.20
N ASN A 201 -6.37 13.76 2.47
CA ASN A 201 -5.22 14.53 2.02
C ASN A 201 -5.14 14.53 0.49
N ARG A 202 -4.98 15.69 -0.15
CA ARG A 202 -4.65 15.72 -1.58
C ARG A 202 -3.17 15.40 -1.79
N LEU A 203 -2.89 14.50 -2.71
CA LEU A 203 -1.52 14.13 -3.09
C LEU A 203 -1.08 15.04 -4.24
N LYS A 204 0.10 15.64 -4.11
CA LYS A 204 0.69 16.58 -5.07
C LYS A 204 1.83 15.93 -5.83
#